data_AF-A0A0G0IEQ1-F1
#
_entry.id   AF-A0A0G0IEQ1-F1
#
_cell.length_a   1.000
_cell.length_b   1.000
_cell.length_c   1.000
_cell.angle_alpha   90.00
_cell.angle_beta   90.00
_cell.angle_gamma   90.00
#
_symmetry.space_group_name_H-M   'P 1'
#
loop_
_entity.id
_entity.type
_entity.pdbx_description
1 polymer ?
#
loop_
_entity_poly.entity_id
_entity_poly.type
_entity_poly.pdbx_seq_one_letter_code
_entity_poly.pdbx_strand_id
1 'polypeptide(L)'
;MGNNSKNGFTLLELLIVIGILAILSTTVILVINPLELLDQTRDSKRITELKNINSALNLYLLDGGSSFGATSTVYASLPDNSANCSSYVLPNLPSGWSYSCKNQQNYKKVDGNGWIPIDLSSIFSGSPLSILPTDPVNDQNYYYTFVTGNSWELTARLKSALYGFGGGMDHVVSDGGDDFTRYEQGTNLQSNPHSFEFAAFTTSTDNSQKPGWYHFFGAGTVSALVDVGDSNFLRADGFVWYIWQENIPYDPNVLYETKCRVKQVVDNLTPKEIYCGWVGVAADGTTLVNSSGANAYTGQHHHVAFAQTLAAGPLPVYTTFIGYTKGHGSPNGTLIACPDPNSPCSMHANVKFIRPFFILNFNGGTGIADIDFITSQRR
;
A
#
# COMPACT_ATOMS: atom_id res chain seq x y z
N MET A 1 53.11 7.89 58.15
CA MET A 1 52.24 6.70 58.00
C MET A 1 50.79 7.19 58.02
N GLY A 2 50.19 7.41 56.85
CA GLY A 2 48.77 7.75 56.74
C GLY A 2 47.94 6.47 56.69
N ASN A 3 47.05 6.28 57.67
CA ASN A 3 46.10 5.17 57.66
C ASN A 3 45.03 5.45 56.60
N ASN A 4 45.07 4.70 55.49
CA ASN A 4 43.94 4.63 54.55
C ASN A 4 42.82 3.79 55.18
N SER A 5 41.78 4.45 55.68
CA SER A 5 40.53 3.78 56.08
C SER A 5 39.87 3.21 54.83
N LYS A 6 39.91 1.88 54.67
CA LYS A 6 39.14 1.18 53.64
C LYS A 6 37.67 1.18 54.09
N ASN A 7 36.88 2.10 53.55
CA ASN A 7 35.43 2.11 53.76
C ASN A 7 34.83 0.92 52.99
N GLY A 8 34.41 -0.12 53.71
CA GLY A 8 33.68 -1.26 53.15
C GLY A 8 32.19 -0.97 53.10
N PHE A 9 31.52 -1.36 52.02
CA PHE A 9 30.07 -1.30 51.90
C PHE A 9 29.39 -2.21 52.92
N THR A 10 28.29 -1.77 53.51
CA THR A 10 27.47 -2.60 54.39
C THR A 10 26.59 -3.55 53.57
N LEU A 11 26.27 -4.71 54.13
CA LEU A 11 25.41 -5.70 53.48
C LEU A 11 24.01 -5.14 53.19
N LEU A 12 23.54 -4.22 54.04
CA LEU A 12 22.27 -3.50 53.88
C LEU A 12 22.27 -2.58 52.66
N GLU A 13 23.36 -1.82 52.44
CA GLU A 13 23.47 -0.95 51.26
C GLU A 13 23.44 -1.76 49.96
N LEU A 14 24.13 -2.90 49.92
CA LEU A 14 24.10 -3.78 48.76
C LEU A 14 22.68 -4.34 48.53
N LEU A 15 21.97 -4.71 49.60
CA LEU A 15 20.61 -5.25 49.52
C LEU A 15 19.59 -4.20 49.02
N ILE A 16 19.72 -2.95 49.45
CA ILE A 16 18.87 -1.84 48.99
C ILE A 16 19.14 -1.57 47.49
N VAL A 17 20.40 -1.56 47.07
CA VAL A 17 20.77 -1.31 45.66
C VAL A 17 20.20 -2.39 44.74
N ILE A 18 20.35 -3.67 45.07
CA ILE A 18 19.78 -4.75 44.25
C ILE A 18 18.25 -4.70 44.22
N GLY A 19 17.60 -4.28 45.31
CA GLY A 19 16.14 -4.10 45.37
C GLY A 19 15.66 -2.97 44.46
N ILE A 20 16.34 -1.82 44.48
CA ILE A 20 16.03 -0.69 43.60
C ILE A 20 16.29 -1.05 42.13
N LEU A 21 17.42 -1.72 41.83
CA LEU A 21 17.75 -2.16 40.48
C LEU A 21 16.72 -3.17 39.94
N ALA A 22 16.22 -4.10 40.76
CA ALA A 22 15.18 -5.04 40.36
C ALA A 22 13.88 -4.31 39.96
N ILE A 23 13.45 -3.31 40.74
CA ILE A 23 12.25 -2.52 40.44
C ILE A 23 12.46 -1.68 39.17
N LEU A 24 13.55 -0.92 39.09
CA LEU A 24 13.84 -0.07 37.93
C LEU A 24 13.98 -0.89 36.63
N SER A 25 14.66 -2.04 36.68
CA SER A 25 14.86 -2.90 35.51
C SER A 25 13.55 -3.42 34.93
N THR A 26 12.53 -3.71 35.77
CA THR A 26 11.21 -4.12 35.26
C THR A 26 10.45 -2.96 34.61
N THR A 27 10.55 -1.75 35.17
CA THR A 27 9.84 -0.57 34.64
C THR A 27 10.41 -0.04 33.33
N VAL A 28 11.72 -0.11 33.11
CA VAL A 28 12.36 0.38 31.88
C VAL A 28 11.93 -0.43 30.64
N ILE A 29 11.72 -1.74 30.79
CA ILE A 29 11.27 -2.63 29.70
C ILE A 29 9.82 -2.33 29.29
N LEU A 30 8.99 -1.78 30.19
CA LEU A 30 7.59 -1.46 29.89
C LEU A 30 7.41 -0.14 29.12
N VAL A 31 8.41 0.73 29.09
CA VAL A 31 8.33 2.05 28.44
C VAL A 31 8.98 2.07 27.05
N ILE A 32 10.01 1.26 26.83
CA ILE A 32 10.70 1.16 25.53
C ILE A 32 10.28 -0.15 24.88
N ASN A 33 9.58 -0.09 23.75
CA ASN A 33 9.40 -1.25 22.88
C ASN A 33 10.67 -1.43 22.04
N PRO A 34 11.59 -2.36 22.40
CA PRO A 34 12.88 -2.48 21.71
C PRO A 34 12.73 -2.93 20.26
N LEU A 35 11.66 -3.66 19.93
CA LEU A 35 11.38 -4.09 18.57
C LEU A 35 11.01 -2.90 17.67
N GLU A 36 10.19 -1.99 18.19
CA GLU A 36 9.82 -0.76 17.48
C GLU A 36 11.04 0.15 17.26
N LEU A 37 11.96 0.27 18.23
CA LEU A 37 13.20 1.05 18.05
C LEU A 37 14.13 0.45 16.97
N LEU A 38 14.21 -0.88 16.90
CA LEU A 38 14.94 -1.57 15.84
C LEU A 38 14.28 -1.34 14.48
N ASP A 39 12.95 -1.36 14.42
CA ASP A 39 12.20 -1.11 13.20
C ASP A 39 12.36 0.34 12.73
N GLN A 40 12.35 1.31 13.64
CA GLN A 40 12.68 2.72 13.35
C GLN A 40 14.10 2.85 12.79
N THR A 41 15.09 2.19 13.40
CA THR A 41 16.47 2.23 12.92
C THR A 41 16.60 1.67 11.50
N ARG A 42 15.89 0.57 11.21
CA ARG A 42 15.86 -0.01 9.85
C ARG A 42 15.17 0.93 8.87
N ASP A 43 14.06 1.54 9.23
CA ASP A 43 13.33 2.50 8.38
C ASP A 43 14.14 3.77 8.11
N SER A 44 14.83 4.34 9.10
CA SER A 44 15.75 5.47 8.86
C SER A 44 16.83 5.10 7.85
N LYS A 45 17.31 3.85 7.89
CA LYS A 45 18.26 3.32 6.91
C LYS A 45 17.61 3.19 5.52
N ARG A 46 16.39 2.65 5.41
CA ARG A 46 15.63 2.57 4.14
C ARG A 46 15.48 3.93 3.47
N ILE A 47 15.01 4.92 4.23
CA ILE A 47 14.80 6.29 3.75
C ILE A 47 16.13 6.89 3.26
N THR A 48 17.20 6.74 4.04
CA THR A 48 18.52 7.27 3.69
C THR A 48 19.08 6.58 2.44
N GLU A 49 18.93 5.26 2.33
CA GLU A 49 19.40 4.49 1.18
C GLU A 49 18.65 4.87 -0.11
N LEU A 50 17.32 5.01 -0.05
CA LEU A 50 16.53 5.49 -1.20
C LEU A 50 16.92 6.89 -1.63
N LYS A 51 17.18 7.81 -0.69
CA LYS A 51 17.70 9.15 -0.99
C LYS A 51 19.07 9.10 -1.66
N ASN A 52 19.98 8.25 -1.18
CA ASN A 52 21.31 8.10 -1.76
C ASN A 52 21.24 7.53 -3.18
N ILE A 53 20.37 6.55 -3.43
CA ILE A 53 20.11 6.03 -4.78
C ILE A 53 19.55 7.15 -5.66
N ASN A 54 18.55 7.90 -5.20
CA ASN A 54 17.98 9.00 -5.97
C ASN A 54 19.03 10.08 -6.32
N SER A 55 19.93 10.42 -5.40
CA SER A 55 21.04 11.31 -5.68
C SER A 55 21.99 10.74 -6.74
N ALA A 56 22.32 9.45 -6.69
CA ALA A 56 23.14 8.79 -7.70
C ALA A 56 22.50 8.82 -9.09
N LEU A 57 21.19 8.58 -9.17
CA LEU A 57 20.42 8.64 -10.42
C LEU A 57 20.35 10.05 -11.00
N ASN A 58 20.20 11.08 -10.15
CA ASN A 58 20.27 12.47 -10.59
C ASN A 58 21.66 12.83 -11.12
N LEU A 59 22.74 12.37 -10.48
CA LEU A 59 24.10 12.58 -10.99
C LEU A 59 24.31 11.90 -12.34
N TYR A 60 23.82 10.67 -12.50
CA TYR A 60 23.84 9.98 -13.79
C TYR A 60 23.11 10.75 -14.89
N LEU A 61 21.92 11.30 -14.59
CA LEU A 61 21.16 12.14 -15.51
C LEU A 61 21.93 13.41 -15.89
N LEU A 62 22.53 14.09 -14.91
CA LEU A 62 23.31 15.32 -15.12
C LEU A 62 24.58 15.07 -15.96
N ASP A 63 25.13 13.86 -15.92
CA ASP A 63 26.30 13.44 -16.71
C ASP A 63 25.94 13.00 -18.14
N GLY A 64 24.67 13.18 -18.54
CA GLY A 64 24.17 12.87 -19.88
C GLY A 64 23.60 11.46 -20.03
N GLY A 65 23.49 10.70 -18.94
CA GLY A 65 22.79 9.42 -18.90
C GLY A 65 21.30 9.58 -19.21
N SER A 66 20.78 8.79 -20.15
CA SER A 66 19.39 8.90 -20.62
C SER A 66 18.62 7.58 -20.62
N SER A 67 19.29 6.46 -20.37
CA SER A 67 18.67 5.14 -20.29
C SER A 67 18.66 4.67 -18.84
N PHE A 68 17.45 4.42 -18.32
CA PHE A 68 17.23 4.04 -16.93
C PHE A 68 16.78 2.59 -16.78
N GLY A 69 16.61 1.85 -17.87
CA GLY A 69 16.08 0.49 -17.90
C GLY A 69 14.89 0.33 -18.85
N ALA A 70 14.27 -0.84 -18.81
CA ALA A 70 13.06 -1.13 -19.57
C ALA A 70 11.83 -0.55 -18.87
N THR A 71 10.91 0.00 -19.66
CA THR A 71 9.59 0.42 -19.17
C THR A 71 8.76 -0.80 -18.77
N SER A 72 7.70 -0.58 -17.99
CA SER A 72 6.79 -1.64 -17.52
C SER A 72 7.52 -2.79 -16.80
N THR A 73 8.64 -2.49 -16.14
CA THR A 73 9.45 -3.48 -15.41
C THR A 73 9.67 -2.99 -13.98
N VAL A 74 9.32 -3.84 -13.01
CA VAL A 74 9.60 -3.60 -11.59
C VAL A 74 10.89 -4.30 -11.22
N TYR A 75 11.95 -3.52 -11.10
CA TYR A 75 13.26 -4.00 -10.68
C TYR A 75 13.28 -4.16 -9.16
N ALA A 76 13.39 -5.39 -8.66
CA ALA A 76 13.36 -5.68 -7.22
C ALA A 76 14.78 -5.93 -6.68
N SER A 77 15.08 -5.42 -5.49
CA SER A 77 16.36 -5.62 -4.81
C SER A 77 16.58 -7.03 -4.26
N LEU A 78 15.80 -8.01 -4.73
CA LEU A 78 15.82 -9.39 -4.29
C LEU A 78 16.78 -10.22 -5.15
N PRO A 79 17.63 -11.06 -4.52
CA PRO A 79 18.45 -11.99 -5.27
C PRO A 79 17.58 -13.18 -5.72
N ASP A 80 17.55 -13.47 -7.01
CA ASP A 80 16.89 -14.64 -7.59
C ASP A 80 17.69 -15.14 -8.80
N ASN A 81 17.75 -16.47 -8.97
CA ASN A 81 18.28 -17.06 -10.19
C ASN A 81 17.29 -16.95 -11.35
N SER A 82 16.00 -16.79 -11.05
CA SER A 82 15.00 -16.44 -12.03
C SER A 82 15.02 -14.94 -12.31
N ALA A 83 15.08 -14.58 -13.59
CA ALA A 83 15.10 -13.18 -14.01
C ALA A 83 13.82 -12.41 -13.62
N ASN A 84 12.70 -13.11 -13.35
CA ASN A 84 11.41 -12.51 -13.02
C ASN A 84 10.99 -12.65 -11.55
N CYS A 85 11.94 -12.91 -10.64
CA CYS A 85 11.69 -13.04 -9.21
C CYS A 85 10.72 -14.19 -8.81
N SER A 86 10.53 -15.19 -9.67
CA SER A 86 9.51 -16.25 -9.47
C SER A 86 9.73 -17.14 -8.25
N SER A 87 10.89 -17.07 -7.57
CA SER A 87 11.12 -17.80 -6.32
C SER A 87 10.40 -17.17 -5.12
N TYR A 88 9.90 -15.94 -5.25
CA TYR A 88 9.20 -15.20 -4.20
C TYR A 88 7.71 -15.07 -4.50
N VAL A 89 6.91 -14.98 -3.44
CA VAL A 89 5.49 -14.62 -3.54
C VAL A 89 5.37 -13.10 -3.45
N LEU A 90 5.50 -12.43 -4.60
CA LEU A 90 5.41 -10.97 -4.73
C LEU A 90 3.99 -10.53 -5.11
N PRO A 91 3.62 -9.25 -4.87
CA PRO A 91 2.35 -8.70 -5.34
C PRO A 91 2.18 -8.89 -6.85
N ASN A 92 0.98 -9.23 -7.30
CA ASN A 92 0.72 -9.39 -8.72
C ASN A 92 0.80 -8.05 -9.44
N LEU A 93 1.40 -8.08 -10.62
CA LEU A 93 1.53 -6.91 -11.48
C LEU A 93 0.38 -6.82 -12.50
N PRO A 94 0.03 -5.62 -12.97
CA PRO A 94 -0.91 -5.45 -14.08
C PRO A 94 -0.42 -6.14 -15.37
N SER A 95 -1.33 -6.33 -16.34
CA SER A 95 -0.98 -6.87 -17.64
C SER A 95 0.10 -6.02 -18.33
N GLY A 96 1.08 -6.68 -18.95
CA GLY A 96 2.21 -6.01 -19.62
C GLY A 96 3.35 -5.61 -18.68
N TRP A 97 3.19 -5.75 -17.37
CA TRP A 97 4.26 -5.55 -16.40
C TRP A 97 4.98 -6.85 -16.05
N SER A 98 6.26 -6.74 -15.70
CA SER A 98 7.05 -7.87 -15.22
C SER A 98 7.99 -7.47 -14.11
N TYR A 99 8.32 -8.41 -13.23
CA TYR A 99 9.41 -8.23 -12.29
C TYR A 99 10.76 -8.46 -12.96
N SER A 100 11.81 -7.82 -12.44
CA SER A 100 13.20 -8.12 -12.76
C SER A 100 14.02 -8.32 -11.49
N CYS A 101 14.63 -9.50 -11.37
CA CYS A 101 15.61 -9.83 -10.33
C CYS A 101 16.95 -10.19 -10.95
N LYS A 102 17.99 -10.12 -10.12
CA LYS A 102 19.35 -10.54 -10.47
C LYS A 102 19.81 -11.62 -9.50
N ASN A 103 20.74 -12.45 -9.94
CA ASN A 103 21.31 -13.48 -9.07
C ASN A 103 22.11 -12.89 -7.90
N GLN A 104 22.43 -13.75 -6.94
CA GLN A 104 23.16 -13.40 -5.71
C GLN A 104 24.50 -12.69 -5.97
N GLN A 105 25.19 -12.99 -7.08
CA GLN A 105 26.48 -12.37 -7.39
C GLN A 105 26.34 -10.96 -7.97
N ASN A 106 25.24 -10.67 -8.65
CA ASN A 106 25.10 -9.47 -9.46
C ASN A 106 24.16 -8.43 -8.86
N TYR A 107 23.14 -8.80 -8.09
CA TYR A 107 22.07 -7.88 -7.69
C TYR A 107 22.56 -6.58 -7.05
N LYS A 108 23.69 -6.59 -6.34
CA LYS A 108 24.25 -5.41 -5.68
C LYS A 108 25.26 -4.59 -6.51
N LYS A 109 25.54 -4.97 -7.76
CA LYS A 109 26.53 -4.27 -8.58
C LYS A 109 26.01 -2.92 -9.07
N VAL A 110 26.92 -1.98 -9.29
CA VAL A 110 26.64 -0.62 -9.76
C VAL A 110 27.05 -0.42 -11.23
N ASP A 111 27.35 -1.51 -11.95
CA ASP A 111 27.91 -1.55 -13.30
C ASP A 111 26.84 -1.82 -14.38
N GLY A 112 25.56 -1.57 -14.07
CA GLY A 112 24.42 -1.90 -14.93
C GLY A 112 23.93 -3.35 -14.82
N ASN A 113 24.67 -4.24 -14.16
CA ASN A 113 24.23 -5.62 -13.92
C ASN A 113 23.48 -5.82 -12.59
N GLY A 114 23.37 -4.76 -11.80
CA GLY A 114 22.63 -4.72 -10.53
C GLY A 114 21.12 -4.82 -10.67
N TRP A 115 20.44 -4.82 -9.53
CA TRP A 115 18.97 -4.74 -9.50
C TRP A 115 18.50 -3.42 -10.12
N ILE A 116 19.24 -2.33 -9.96
CA ILE A 116 19.07 -1.12 -10.79
C ILE A 116 19.89 -1.31 -12.08
N PRO A 117 19.26 -1.27 -13.26
CA PRO A 117 19.89 -1.62 -14.54
C PRO A 117 20.67 -0.43 -15.14
N ILE A 118 21.40 0.32 -14.32
CA ILE A 118 22.12 1.54 -14.71
C ILE A 118 23.58 1.39 -14.31
N ASP A 119 24.48 1.70 -15.24
CA ASP A 119 25.91 1.76 -14.96
C ASP A 119 26.26 3.07 -14.25
N LEU A 120 26.07 3.08 -12.93
CA LEU A 120 26.43 4.22 -12.08
C LEU A 120 27.95 4.37 -11.96
N SER A 121 28.74 3.36 -12.32
CA SER A 121 30.21 3.46 -12.33
C SER A 121 30.74 4.35 -13.46
N SER A 122 29.91 4.57 -14.49
CA SER A 122 30.23 5.44 -15.63
C SER A 122 30.11 6.94 -15.35
N ILE A 123 29.59 7.34 -14.19
CA ILE A 123 29.46 8.75 -13.79
C ILE A 123 30.85 9.40 -13.70
N PHE A 124 31.10 10.43 -14.51
CA PHE A 124 32.39 11.11 -14.64
C PHE A 124 32.92 11.68 -13.32
N SER A 125 32.04 12.24 -12.50
CA SER A 125 32.38 12.75 -11.15
C SER A 125 32.59 11.66 -10.10
N GLY A 126 32.45 10.39 -10.49
CA GLY A 126 32.48 9.22 -9.62
C GLY A 126 31.10 8.89 -9.06
N SER A 127 30.79 7.60 -8.99
CA SER A 127 29.55 7.14 -8.36
C SER A 127 29.58 7.40 -6.86
N PRO A 128 28.51 7.97 -6.26
CA PRO A 128 28.39 8.04 -4.81
C PRO A 128 28.10 6.66 -4.17
N LEU A 129 27.80 5.65 -4.98
CA LEU A 129 27.51 4.29 -4.54
C LEU A 129 28.58 3.33 -5.05
N SER A 130 29.27 2.64 -4.13
CA SER A 130 30.17 1.52 -4.47
C SER A 130 29.43 0.18 -4.54
N ILE A 131 28.19 0.13 -4.04
CA ILE A 131 27.32 -1.04 -4.01
C ILE A 131 25.86 -0.56 -3.99
N LEU A 132 24.96 -1.24 -4.71
CA LEU A 132 23.54 -0.93 -4.62
C LEU A 132 23.00 -1.33 -3.25
N PRO A 133 22.39 -0.41 -2.51
CA PRO A 133 21.73 -0.73 -1.25
C PRO A 133 20.60 -1.73 -1.44
N THR A 134 20.29 -2.45 -0.37
CA THR A 134 19.14 -3.35 -0.27
C THR A 134 18.56 -3.23 1.12
N ASP A 135 17.29 -3.58 1.27
CA ASP A 135 16.63 -3.60 2.56
C ASP A 135 17.47 -4.32 3.65
N PRO A 136 17.48 -3.85 4.91
CA PRO A 136 18.24 -4.52 5.97
C PRO A 136 17.86 -5.99 6.21
N VAL A 137 16.62 -6.37 5.91
CA VAL A 137 16.11 -7.75 5.96
C VAL A 137 16.17 -8.40 4.57
N ASN A 138 15.79 -7.66 3.52
CA ASN A 138 15.77 -8.07 2.11
C ASN A 138 15.10 -9.43 1.86
N ASP A 139 13.80 -9.49 2.17
CA ASP A 139 12.93 -10.64 1.96
C ASP A 139 11.69 -10.27 1.12
N GLN A 140 10.78 -11.22 0.88
CA GLN A 140 9.57 -11.01 0.09
C GLN A 140 8.62 -9.91 0.63
N ASN A 141 8.79 -9.45 1.87
CA ASN A 141 7.97 -8.40 2.48
C ASN A 141 8.71 -7.06 2.52
N TYR A 142 10.03 -7.09 2.66
CA TYR A 142 10.89 -5.91 2.82
C TYR A 142 12.02 -5.95 1.79
N TYR A 143 11.81 -5.22 0.70
CA TYR A 143 12.75 -5.05 -0.42
C TYR A 143 12.52 -3.67 -1.05
N TYR A 144 13.49 -3.20 -1.82
CA TYR A 144 13.37 -1.98 -2.61
C TYR A 144 12.90 -2.31 -4.02
N THR A 145 12.11 -1.40 -4.60
CA THR A 145 11.77 -1.47 -6.02
C THR A 145 12.23 -0.23 -6.76
N PHE A 146 12.50 -0.40 -8.04
CA PHE A 146 12.81 0.67 -8.98
C PHE A 146 11.97 0.46 -10.25
N VAL A 147 11.34 1.51 -10.73
CA VAL A 147 10.58 1.53 -11.99
C VAL A 147 11.00 2.75 -12.82
N THR A 148 10.85 2.64 -14.14
CA THR A 148 11.33 3.68 -15.04
C THR A 148 10.47 3.85 -16.30
N GLY A 149 10.60 5.04 -16.90
CA GLY A 149 10.13 5.45 -18.21
C GLY A 149 11.05 6.53 -18.75
N ASN A 150 10.59 7.78 -18.69
CA ASN A 150 11.41 8.99 -18.84
C ASN A 150 11.68 9.70 -17.49
N SER A 151 11.26 9.05 -16.41
CA SER A 151 11.43 9.41 -15.00
C SER A 151 11.63 8.12 -14.22
N TRP A 152 11.88 8.20 -12.92
CA TRP A 152 12.00 7.03 -12.07
C TRP A 152 11.30 7.21 -10.74
N GLU A 153 10.99 6.07 -10.15
CA GLU A 153 10.46 5.94 -8.80
C GLU A 153 11.13 4.78 -8.09
N LEU A 154 11.53 5.02 -6.85
CA LEU A 154 12.04 4.05 -5.91
C LEU A 154 11.04 3.89 -4.78
N THR A 155 10.75 2.66 -4.37
CA THR A 155 9.85 2.42 -3.24
C THR A 155 10.39 1.44 -2.22
N ALA A 156 10.06 1.65 -0.95
CA ALA A 156 10.42 0.76 0.16
C ALA A 156 9.29 0.68 1.19
N ARG A 157 8.93 -0.53 1.64
CA ARG A 157 7.94 -0.69 2.73
C ARG A 157 8.57 -0.31 4.07
N LEU A 158 7.98 0.65 4.77
CA LEU A 158 8.39 1.00 6.13
C LEU A 158 7.68 0.09 7.15
N LYS A 159 8.38 -0.25 8.24
CA LYS A 159 7.91 -1.22 9.23
C LYS A 159 7.45 -0.58 10.54
N SER A 160 8.14 0.46 10.98
CA SER A 160 7.89 1.12 12.25
C SER A 160 6.53 1.82 12.26
N ALA A 161 5.86 1.77 13.40
CA ALA A 161 4.63 2.52 13.59
C ALA A 161 4.87 4.04 13.59
N LEU A 162 6.10 4.49 13.88
CA LEU A 162 6.47 5.90 13.91
C LEU A 162 6.66 6.52 12.52
N TYR A 163 7.30 5.81 11.58
CA TYR A 163 7.59 6.31 10.24
C TYR A 163 6.65 5.80 9.16
N GLY A 164 6.00 4.66 9.41
CA GLY A 164 4.90 4.20 8.58
C GLY A 164 3.68 5.11 8.70
N PHE A 165 2.65 4.78 7.94
CA PHE A 165 1.45 5.59 7.87
C PHE A 165 0.83 5.88 9.24
N GLY A 166 0.43 7.14 9.47
CA GLY A 166 -0.29 7.59 10.66
C GLY A 166 0.60 7.68 11.90
N GLY A 167 1.89 7.43 11.74
CA GLY A 167 2.91 7.60 12.77
C GLY A 167 3.22 9.07 13.06
N GLY A 168 3.82 9.32 14.24
CA GLY A 168 4.22 10.67 14.65
C GLY A 168 5.30 11.32 13.77
N MET A 169 5.97 10.54 12.91
CA MET A 169 6.91 11.00 11.88
C MET A 169 6.63 10.28 10.55
N ASP A 170 5.37 10.21 10.15
CA ASP A 170 4.94 9.55 8.92
C ASP A 170 5.73 10.04 7.69
N HIS A 171 6.41 9.11 7.02
CA HIS A 171 7.19 9.35 5.82
C HIS A 171 6.52 8.86 4.53
N VAL A 172 5.52 7.97 4.60
CA VAL A 172 4.84 7.39 3.41
C VAL A 172 3.66 8.24 2.92
N VAL A 173 3.24 9.22 3.73
CA VAL A 173 2.23 10.23 3.33
C VAL A 173 2.88 11.55 2.97
N SER A 174 4.01 11.86 3.62
CA SER A 174 4.68 13.15 3.48
C SER A 174 5.70 13.18 2.35
N ASP A 175 5.92 12.07 1.65
CA ASP A 175 6.83 11.97 0.49
C ASP A 175 6.24 12.52 -0.82
N GLY A 176 4.92 12.68 -0.90
CA GLY A 176 4.22 13.27 -2.03
C GLY A 176 3.89 12.30 -3.16
N GLY A 177 4.01 10.99 -2.93
CA GLY A 177 3.64 9.94 -3.88
C GLY A 177 2.21 9.43 -3.74
N ASP A 178 1.91 8.33 -4.43
CA ASP A 178 0.57 7.72 -4.51
C ASP A 178 0.45 6.32 -3.88
N ASP A 179 1.53 5.73 -3.35
CA ASP A 179 1.55 4.47 -2.60
C ASP A 179 1.71 4.69 -1.09
N PHE A 180 0.59 4.68 -0.38
CA PHE A 180 0.53 4.94 1.06
C PHE A 180 1.07 3.79 1.94
N THR A 181 1.50 2.69 1.34
CA THR A 181 2.08 1.55 2.04
C THR A 181 3.60 1.53 1.94
N ARG A 182 4.18 2.41 1.12
CA ARG A 182 5.62 2.44 0.84
C ARG A 182 6.11 3.88 0.89
N TYR A 183 7.36 4.04 1.30
CA TYR A 183 8.06 5.30 1.12
C TYR A 183 8.53 5.40 -0.31
N GLU A 184 8.25 6.52 -0.96
CA GLU A 184 8.50 6.76 -2.37
C GLU A 184 9.57 7.85 -2.57
N GLN A 185 10.45 7.66 -3.54
CA GLN A 185 11.50 8.62 -3.87
C GLN A 185 11.86 8.56 -5.35
N GLY A 186 11.88 9.71 -6.03
CA GLY A 186 12.19 9.73 -7.46
C GLY A 186 11.91 11.08 -8.10
N THR A 187 11.80 11.08 -9.43
CA THR A 187 11.40 12.24 -10.24
C THR A 187 9.92 12.22 -10.61
N ASN A 188 9.26 11.06 -10.54
CA ASN A 188 7.82 10.91 -10.67
C ASN A 188 7.35 9.79 -9.74
N LEU A 189 6.50 10.12 -8.76
CA LEU A 189 6.04 9.22 -7.69
C LEU A 189 4.66 8.60 -7.98
N GLN A 190 4.41 8.32 -9.26
CA GLN A 190 3.14 7.74 -9.77
C GLN A 190 3.43 6.73 -10.90
N SER A 191 4.66 6.25 -10.98
CA SER A 191 5.14 5.39 -12.06
C SER A 191 5.13 3.91 -11.68
N ASN A 192 5.09 3.60 -10.39
CA ASN A 192 5.05 2.23 -9.91
C ASN A 192 3.70 1.61 -10.23
N PRO A 193 3.62 0.38 -10.75
CA PRO A 193 2.34 -0.29 -11.00
C PRO A 193 1.64 -0.70 -9.70
N HIS A 194 2.33 -0.58 -8.56
CA HIS A 194 1.74 -0.66 -7.24
C HIS A 194 1.24 0.69 -6.71
N SER A 195 1.35 1.76 -7.51
CA SER A 195 0.47 2.94 -7.37
C SER A 195 -0.96 2.43 -7.20
N PHE A 196 -1.78 3.13 -6.43
CA PHE A 196 -3.12 2.71 -5.98
C PHE A 196 -4.17 2.55 -7.12
N GLU A 197 -3.85 1.71 -8.10
CA GLU A 197 -4.70 1.22 -9.16
C GLU A 197 -5.10 -0.22 -8.81
N PHE A 198 -6.31 -0.39 -8.25
CA PHE A 198 -6.86 -1.72 -7.97
C PHE A 198 -7.33 -2.44 -9.25
N ALA A 199 -6.85 -2.00 -10.42
CA ALA A 199 -7.17 -2.46 -11.77
C ALA A 199 -6.49 -3.79 -12.14
N ALA A 200 -5.43 -4.18 -11.43
CA ALA A 200 -4.95 -5.56 -11.45
C ALA A 200 -5.88 -6.42 -10.59
N PHE A 201 -7.02 -6.84 -11.15
CA PHE A 201 -8.00 -7.67 -10.44
C PHE A 201 -7.52 -9.09 -10.17
N THR A 202 -6.49 -9.22 -9.33
CA THR A 202 -6.13 -10.47 -8.70
C THR A 202 -7.20 -10.79 -7.68
N THR A 203 -7.99 -11.82 -7.95
CA THR A 203 -8.90 -12.39 -6.96
C THR A 203 -8.12 -13.32 -6.04
N SER A 204 -8.26 -13.15 -4.73
CA SER A 204 -7.74 -14.10 -3.74
C SER A 204 -8.84 -15.03 -3.26
N THR A 205 -8.49 -16.29 -3.06
CA THR A 205 -9.34 -17.29 -2.41
C THR A 205 -9.15 -17.34 -0.90
N ASP A 206 -8.10 -16.70 -0.38
CA ASP A 206 -7.83 -16.58 1.06
C ASP A 206 -8.07 -15.14 1.56
N ASN A 207 -8.49 -15.01 2.83
CA ASN A 207 -8.60 -13.72 3.52
C ASN A 207 -7.30 -13.43 4.29
N SER A 208 -6.18 -13.45 3.59
CA SER A 208 -4.82 -13.35 4.14
C SER A 208 -4.39 -11.93 4.54
N GLN A 209 -5.22 -10.91 4.31
CA GLN A 209 -4.92 -9.49 4.54
C GLN A 209 -3.75 -8.95 3.70
N LYS A 210 -3.43 -9.65 2.61
CA LYS A 210 -2.42 -9.25 1.61
C LYS A 210 -3.10 -8.58 0.41
N PRO A 211 -2.37 -7.85 -0.46
CA PRO A 211 -2.93 -7.31 -1.69
C PRO A 211 -3.78 -8.32 -2.47
N GLY A 212 -5.00 -7.94 -2.84
CA GLY A 212 -5.91 -8.78 -3.61
C GLY A 212 -7.38 -8.57 -3.27
N TRP A 213 -8.24 -8.79 -4.26
CA TRP A 213 -9.69 -8.72 -4.14
C TRP A 213 -10.25 -10.02 -3.57
N TYR A 214 -10.85 -9.95 -2.38
CA TYR A 214 -11.46 -11.11 -1.72
C TYR A 214 -12.97 -11.12 -1.89
N HIS A 215 -13.52 -12.27 -2.29
CA HIS A 215 -14.96 -12.48 -2.35
C HIS A 215 -15.51 -12.56 -0.92
N PHE A 216 -16.19 -11.49 -0.50
CA PHE A 216 -16.65 -11.37 0.87
C PHE A 216 -18.06 -11.93 1.07
N PHE A 217 -18.98 -11.64 0.14
CA PHE A 217 -20.37 -12.08 0.23
C PHE A 217 -21.05 -12.11 -1.14
N GLY A 218 -22.15 -12.85 -1.25
CA GLY A 218 -22.92 -13.02 -2.49
C GLY A 218 -22.85 -14.45 -3.02
N ALA A 219 -23.85 -14.83 -3.81
CA ALA A 219 -23.92 -16.15 -4.44
C ALA A 219 -23.44 -16.15 -5.89
N GLY A 220 -23.13 -14.97 -6.44
CA GLY A 220 -22.61 -14.80 -7.78
C GLY A 220 -21.15 -15.25 -7.90
N THR A 221 -20.66 -15.24 -9.13
CA THR A 221 -19.28 -15.62 -9.46
C THR A 221 -18.59 -14.47 -10.18
N VAL A 222 -17.27 -14.42 -10.11
CA VAL A 222 -16.46 -13.46 -10.86
C VAL A 222 -15.46 -14.18 -11.75
N SER A 223 -15.32 -13.69 -12.98
CA SER A 223 -14.28 -14.10 -13.92
C SER A 223 -13.48 -12.88 -14.36
N ALA A 224 -12.14 -12.99 -14.36
CA ALA A 224 -11.28 -11.98 -14.97
C ALA A 224 -11.26 -12.19 -16.49
N LEU A 225 -11.63 -11.16 -17.24
CA LEU A 225 -11.75 -11.18 -18.68
C LEU A 225 -10.96 -10.04 -19.33
N VAL A 226 -10.73 -10.15 -20.63
CA VAL A 226 -10.12 -9.14 -21.47
C VAL A 226 -11.12 -8.77 -22.56
N ASP A 227 -11.36 -7.48 -22.78
CA ASP A 227 -12.19 -7.01 -23.90
C ASP A 227 -11.32 -6.73 -25.12
N VAL A 228 -11.89 -6.83 -26.33
CA VAL A 228 -11.15 -6.53 -27.56
C VAL A 228 -11.08 -5.00 -27.71
N GLY A 229 -10.06 -4.38 -27.10
CA GLY A 229 -9.78 -2.94 -27.19
C GLY A 229 -9.93 -2.14 -25.90
N ASP A 230 -10.24 -2.76 -24.75
CA ASP A 230 -10.31 -2.15 -23.41
C ASP A 230 -9.35 -2.88 -22.42
N SER A 231 -9.18 -2.32 -21.22
CA SER A 231 -8.42 -2.89 -20.09
C SER A 231 -9.03 -4.20 -19.55
N ASN A 232 -8.24 -4.95 -18.76
CA ASN A 232 -8.71 -6.14 -18.05
C ASN A 232 -9.86 -5.77 -17.12
N PHE A 233 -10.95 -6.55 -17.12
CA PHE A 233 -12.11 -6.30 -16.26
C PHE A 233 -12.55 -7.56 -15.52
N LEU A 234 -13.25 -7.39 -14.41
CA LEU A 234 -13.98 -8.48 -13.76
C LEU A 234 -15.42 -8.50 -14.23
N ARG A 235 -15.87 -9.65 -14.73
CA ARG A 235 -17.27 -9.93 -14.97
C ARG A 235 -17.87 -10.65 -13.77
N ALA A 236 -18.86 -10.03 -13.15
CA ALA A 236 -19.71 -10.61 -12.14
C ALA A 236 -20.98 -11.20 -12.77
N ASP A 237 -21.23 -12.48 -12.55
CA ASP A 237 -22.50 -13.16 -12.85
C ASP A 237 -23.25 -13.38 -11.54
N GLY A 238 -24.35 -12.67 -11.36
CA GLY A 238 -25.11 -12.63 -10.11
C GLY A 238 -24.55 -11.66 -9.07
N PHE A 239 -25.16 -11.66 -7.89
CA PHE A 239 -24.81 -10.77 -6.78
C PHE A 239 -23.44 -11.11 -6.18
N VAL A 240 -22.54 -10.11 -6.15
CA VAL A 240 -21.21 -10.23 -5.56
C VAL A 240 -20.84 -9.00 -4.73
N TRP A 241 -20.10 -9.23 -3.67
CA TRP A 241 -19.45 -8.22 -2.84
C TRP A 241 -17.98 -8.59 -2.68
N TYR A 242 -17.10 -7.73 -3.20
CA TYR A 242 -15.66 -7.88 -3.04
C TYR A 242 -15.07 -6.75 -2.22
N ILE A 243 -14.10 -7.10 -1.38
CA ILE A 243 -13.36 -6.16 -0.55
C ILE A 243 -11.87 -6.38 -0.81
N TRP A 244 -11.13 -5.29 -0.95
CA TRP A 244 -9.67 -5.37 -0.97
C TRP A 244 -9.13 -5.75 0.40
N GLN A 245 -8.15 -6.63 0.46
CA GLN A 245 -7.75 -7.25 1.71
C GLN A 245 -6.71 -6.48 2.52
N GLU A 246 -5.76 -5.82 1.86
CA GLU A 246 -4.72 -5.09 2.59
C GLU A 246 -5.33 -3.84 3.23
N ASN A 247 -5.06 -3.66 4.53
CA ASN A 247 -5.44 -2.45 5.22
C ASN A 247 -4.70 -1.26 4.61
N ILE A 248 -5.46 -0.29 4.11
CA ILE A 248 -4.92 0.99 3.67
C ILE A 248 -5.18 1.95 4.80
N PRO A 249 -4.15 2.44 5.47
CA PRO A 249 -4.38 3.35 6.57
C PRO A 249 -5.07 4.67 6.12
N TYR A 250 -5.92 5.24 6.99
CA TYR A 250 -6.78 6.40 6.68
C TYR A 250 -6.35 7.68 7.42
N ASP A 251 -6.15 8.78 6.66
CA ASP A 251 -5.80 10.09 7.20
C ASP A 251 -6.99 11.04 7.01
N PRO A 252 -7.68 11.46 8.09
CA PRO A 252 -8.83 12.35 7.98
C PRO A 252 -8.48 13.75 7.44
N ASN A 253 -7.21 14.16 7.41
CA ASN A 253 -6.80 15.48 6.93
C ASN A 253 -6.60 15.54 5.40
N VAL A 254 -6.52 14.40 4.75
CA VAL A 254 -6.28 14.26 3.31
C VAL A 254 -7.60 14.09 2.56
N LEU A 255 -7.69 14.68 1.37
CA LEU A 255 -8.79 14.44 0.45
C LEU A 255 -8.46 13.24 -0.44
N TYR A 256 -9.29 12.20 -0.39
CA TYR A 256 -9.18 11.05 -1.28
C TYR A 256 -10.17 11.22 -2.43
N GLU A 257 -9.68 11.21 -3.67
CA GLU A 257 -10.50 11.02 -4.87
C GLU A 257 -10.48 9.54 -5.25
N THR A 258 -11.64 8.91 -5.27
CA THR A 258 -11.79 7.49 -5.60
C THR A 258 -12.70 7.33 -6.79
N LYS A 259 -12.33 6.46 -7.73
CA LYS A 259 -13.09 6.19 -8.94
C LYS A 259 -13.47 4.73 -9.03
N CYS A 260 -14.64 4.45 -9.59
CA CYS A 260 -15.15 3.10 -9.84
C CYS A 260 -15.78 3.08 -11.23
N ARG A 261 -15.27 2.26 -12.16
CA ARG A 261 -15.81 2.19 -13.53
C ARG A 261 -16.51 0.87 -13.78
N VAL A 262 -17.82 0.94 -14.03
CA VAL A 262 -18.71 -0.22 -14.08
C VAL A 262 -19.63 -0.13 -15.30
N LYS A 263 -20.02 -1.26 -15.88
CA LYS A 263 -21.16 -1.37 -16.82
C LYS A 263 -22.09 -2.50 -16.40
N GLN A 264 -23.39 -2.30 -16.60
CA GLN A 264 -24.38 -3.37 -16.48
C GLN A 264 -24.58 -4.00 -17.86
N VAL A 265 -24.27 -5.29 -17.99
CA VAL A 265 -24.42 -6.04 -19.25
C VAL A 265 -25.82 -6.61 -19.38
N VAL A 266 -26.29 -7.28 -18.33
CA VAL A 266 -27.61 -7.95 -18.30
C VAL A 266 -28.37 -7.55 -17.04
N ASP A 267 -29.63 -7.16 -17.21
CA ASP A 267 -30.61 -7.01 -16.13
C ASP A 267 -31.86 -7.81 -16.49
N ASN A 268 -32.12 -8.87 -15.73
CA ASN A 268 -33.15 -9.86 -16.09
C ASN A 268 -34.53 -9.55 -15.52
N LEU A 269 -34.66 -8.66 -14.52
CA LEU A 269 -35.95 -8.50 -13.79
C LEU A 269 -36.16 -7.15 -13.10
N THR A 270 -35.11 -6.47 -12.62
CA THR A 270 -35.20 -5.22 -11.82
C THR A 270 -33.87 -4.48 -11.84
N PRO A 271 -33.86 -3.12 -11.93
CA PRO A 271 -32.63 -2.33 -11.91
C PRO A 271 -31.63 -2.80 -10.87
N LYS A 272 -30.49 -3.27 -11.37
CA LYS A 272 -29.39 -3.77 -10.54
C LYS A 272 -28.62 -2.60 -9.96
N GLU A 273 -28.58 -2.55 -8.64
CA GLU A 273 -27.83 -1.55 -7.91
C GLU A 273 -26.35 -1.94 -7.80
N ILE A 274 -25.53 -0.91 -7.96
CA ILE A 274 -24.08 -0.92 -7.85
C ILE A 274 -23.68 -0.04 -6.69
N TYR A 275 -22.70 -0.51 -5.92
CA TYR A 275 -22.09 0.25 -4.85
C TYR A 275 -20.57 0.20 -4.97
N CYS A 276 -19.92 1.33 -4.74
CA CYS A 276 -18.47 1.41 -4.62
C CYS A 276 -18.13 2.39 -3.50
N GLY A 277 -17.05 2.11 -2.78
CA GLY A 277 -16.62 2.97 -1.68
C GLY A 277 -15.58 2.31 -0.80
N TRP A 278 -15.66 2.60 0.50
CA TRP A 278 -14.69 2.15 1.50
C TRP A 278 -15.33 1.27 2.56
N VAL A 279 -14.65 0.19 2.90
CA VAL A 279 -14.84 -0.53 4.14
C VAL A 279 -13.98 0.13 5.20
N GLY A 280 -14.59 0.58 6.28
CA GLY A 280 -13.86 1.08 7.45
C GLY A 280 -13.39 -0.07 8.33
N VAL A 281 -12.18 0.05 8.88
CA VAL A 281 -11.57 -0.92 9.80
C VAL A 281 -10.97 -0.17 10.99
N ALA A 282 -11.15 -0.73 12.19
CA ALA A 282 -10.69 -0.16 13.45
C ALA A 282 -9.17 -0.29 13.64
N ALA A 283 -8.65 0.26 14.74
CA ALA A 283 -7.23 0.27 15.08
C ALA A 283 -6.59 -1.12 15.21
N ASP A 284 -7.39 -2.15 15.51
CA ASP A 284 -6.93 -3.55 15.60
C ASP A 284 -6.67 -4.19 14.22
N GLY A 285 -6.94 -3.47 13.13
CA GLY A 285 -6.74 -3.93 11.76
C GLY A 285 -7.71 -5.01 11.30
N THR A 286 -8.73 -5.37 12.10
CA THR A 286 -9.64 -6.50 11.81
C THR A 286 -11.12 -6.17 12.03
N THR A 287 -11.46 -5.41 13.05
CA THR A 287 -12.85 -5.03 13.37
C THR A 287 -13.38 -4.07 12.31
N LEU A 288 -14.50 -4.41 11.68
CA LEU A 288 -15.15 -3.53 10.71
C LEU A 288 -15.77 -2.33 11.43
N VAL A 289 -15.85 -1.20 10.72
CA VAL A 289 -16.46 0.03 11.22
C VAL A 289 -17.27 0.60 10.07
N ASN A 290 -18.58 0.40 10.10
CA ASN A 290 -19.48 0.95 9.10
C ASN A 290 -19.77 2.45 9.36
N SER A 291 -20.62 3.07 8.54
CA SER A 291 -20.97 4.49 8.68
C SER A 291 -21.57 4.87 10.04
N SER A 292 -22.26 3.96 10.73
CA SER A 292 -22.80 4.18 12.08
C SER A 292 -21.87 3.74 13.20
N GLY A 293 -20.64 3.33 12.89
CA GLY A 293 -19.65 2.88 13.86
C GLY A 293 -19.79 1.45 14.36
N ALA A 294 -20.72 0.68 13.79
CA ALA A 294 -20.94 -0.71 14.15
C ALA A 294 -19.91 -1.65 13.51
N ASN A 295 -19.58 -2.73 14.22
CA ASN A 295 -18.86 -3.88 13.64
C ASN A 295 -19.81 -4.69 12.74
N ALA A 296 -20.08 -4.15 11.56
CA ALA A 296 -20.97 -4.74 10.59
C ALA A 296 -20.39 -4.53 9.18
N TYR A 297 -20.57 -5.52 8.32
CA TYR A 297 -20.24 -5.38 6.91
C TYR A 297 -21.28 -4.54 6.15
N THR A 298 -22.50 -4.40 6.67
CA THR A 298 -23.57 -3.59 6.07
C THR A 298 -23.43 -2.10 6.40
N GLY A 299 -23.91 -1.23 5.51
CA GLY A 299 -23.90 0.22 5.72
C GLY A 299 -22.50 0.84 5.72
N GLN A 300 -21.58 0.26 4.95
CA GLN A 300 -20.22 0.76 4.76
C GLN A 300 -20.22 2.09 3.98
N HIS A 301 -19.05 2.73 3.88
CA HIS A 301 -18.91 4.08 3.36
C HIS A 301 -18.99 4.11 1.83
N HIS A 302 -20.21 4.12 1.28
CA HIS A 302 -20.55 4.11 -0.17
C HIS A 302 -20.24 5.43 -0.91
N HIS A 303 -19.08 6.03 -0.65
CA HIS A 303 -18.76 7.39 -1.03
C HIS A 303 -18.61 7.62 -2.55
N VAL A 304 -18.43 6.55 -3.33
CA VAL A 304 -18.20 6.61 -4.79
C VAL A 304 -19.48 6.33 -5.57
N ALA A 305 -20.17 5.24 -5.24
CA ALA A 305 -21.47 4.91 -5.80
C ALA A 305 -22.35 4.33 -4.69
N PHE A 306 -23.56 4.87 -4.57
CA PHE A 306 -24.58 4.43 -3.61
C PHE A 306 -25.89 4.17 -4.35
N ALA A 307 -26.34 2.91 -4.34
CA ALA A 307 -27.57 2.44 -4.98
C ALA A 307 -27.71 2.91 -6.45
N GLN A 308 -26.59 2.91 -7.19
CA GLN A 308 -26.58 3.40 -8.57
C GLN A 308 -27.07 2.30 -9.52
N THR A 309 -28.02 2.62 -10.39
CA THR A 309 -28.52 1.69 -11.42
C THR A 309 -28.00 2.11 -12.79
N LEU A 310 -27.43 1.18 -13.53
CA LEU A 310 -26.98 1.40 -14.91
C LEU A 310 -27.93 0.70 -15.89
N ALA A 311 -28.10 1.30 -17.08
CA ALA A 311 -28.89 0.69 -18.13
C ALA A 311 -28.18 -0.56 -18.68
N ALA A 312 -28.87 -1.70 -18.68
CA ALA A 312 -28.48 -2.88 -19.43
C ALA A 312 -28.98 -2.77 -20.89
N GLY A 313 -28.34 -3.47 -21.82
CA GLY A 313 -28.77 -3.44 -23.21
C GLY A 313 -27.78 -4.09 -24.17
N PRO A 314 -28.09 -4.08 -25.48
CA PRO A 314 -27.25 -4.73 -26.50
C PRO A 314 -25.88 -4.07 -26.68
N LEU A 315 -25.72 -2.82 -26.20
CA LEU A 315 -24.46 -2.06 -26.20
C LEU A 315 -24.28 -1.42 -24.81
N PRO A 316 -23.88 -2.20 -23.79
CA PRO A 316 -23.68 -1.67 -22.44
C PRO A 316 -22.48 -0.73 -22.41
N VAL A 317 -22.64 0.42 -21.73
CA VAL A 317 -21.62 1.47 -21.68
C VAL A 317 -21.02 1.56 -20.28
N TYR A 318 -19.69 1.66 -20.21
CA TYR A 318 -18.99 1.94 -18.97
C TYR A 318 -19.32 3.34 -18.44
N THR A 319 -19.68 3.40 -17.16
CA THR A 319 -19.87 4.63 -16.41
C THR A 319 -18.81 4.70 -15.32
N THR A 320 -18.10 5.82 -15.24
CA THR A 320 -17.13 6.09 -14.17
C THR A 320 -17.79 6.92 -13.09
N PHE A 321 -17.93 6.34 -11.91
CA PHE A 321 -18.32 7.04 -10.70
C PHE A 321 -17.09 7.62 -10.00
N ILE A 322 -17.24 8.79 -9.39
CA ILE A 322 -16.19 9.48 -8.65
C ILE A 322 -16.76 9.85 -7.27
N GLY A 323 -16.00 9.57 -6.22
CA GLY A 323 -16.33 9.90 -4.85
C GLY A 323 -15.16 10.57 -4.14
N TYR A 324 -15.47 11.51 -3.26
CA TYR A 324 -14.51 12.24 -2.47
C TYR A 324 -14.70 11.93 -0.99
N THR A 325 -13.61 11.58 -0.30
CA THR A 325 -13.62 11.21 1.13
C THR A 325 -12.60 12.04 1.90
N LYS A 326 -13.01 12.65 3.01
CA LYS A 326 -12.15 13.42 3.93
C LYS A 326 -12.81 13.57 5.30
N GLY A 327 -12.00 13.55 6.34
CA GLY A 327 -12.45 13.81 7.71
C GLY A 327 -13.22 12.67 8.37
N HIS A 328 -13.48 12.87 9.66
CA HIS A 328 -14.32 11.99 10.46
C HIS A 328 -15.67 12.64 10.76
N GLY A 329 -16.73 11.86 10.62
CA GLY A 329 -18.07 12.18 11.10
C GLY A 329 -18.31 11.59 12.49
N SER A 330 -19.04 12.33 13.32
CA SER A 330 -19.51 11.91 14.65
C SER A 330 -20.93 12.46 14.88
N PRO A 331 -21.91 11.64 15.33
CA PRO A 331 -21.75 10.24 15.73
C PRO A 331 -21.62 9.27 14.55
N ASN A 332 -21.96 9.68 13.33
CA ASN A 332 -21.92 8.84 12.12
C ASN A 332 -20.96 9.43 11.08
N GLY A 333 -20.34 8.55 10.29
CA GLY A 333 -19.81 8.93 8.97
C GLY A 333 -20.93 9.12 7.95
N THR A 334 -20.56 9.46 6.72
CA THR A 334 -21.48 9.69 5.62
C THR A 334 -21.89 8.38 4.94
N LEU A 335 -23.18 8.22 4.60
CA LEU A 335 -23.73 7.04 3.92
C LEU A 335 -24.45 7.41 2.63
N ILE A 336 -23.74 8.11 1.74
CA ILE A 336 -24.17 8.48 0.40
C ILE A 336 -22.94 8.55 -0.52
N ALA A 337 -23.15 8.73 -1.83
CA ALA A 337 -22.08 9.12 -2.73
C ALA A 337 -21.79 10.62 -2.63
N CYS A 338 -20.51 11.02 -2.64
CA CYS A 338 -20.09 12.43 -2.61
C CYS A 338 -19.22 12.76 -3.83
N PRO A 339 -19.82 13.16 -4.97
CA PRO A 339 -19.10 13.40 -6.23
C PRO A 339 -18.48 14.80 -6.36
N ASP A 340 -18.60 15.66 -5.35
CA ASP A 340 -18.04 17.02 -5.37
C ASP A 340 -16.81 17.10 -4.43
N PRO A 341 -15.62 17.48 -4.93
CA PRO A 341 -14.43 17.61 -4.08
C PRO A 341 -14.54 18.67 -2.99
N ASN A 342 -15.43 19.65 -3.14
CA ASN A 342 -15.65 20.69 -2.13
C ASN A 342 -16.60 20.24 -1.01
N SER A 343 -17.29 19.10 -1.21
CA SER A 343 -18.26 18.53 -0.28
C SER A 343 -17.95 17.04 -0.04
N PRO A 344 -16.76 16.69 0.49
CA PRO A 344 -16.37 15.28 0.64
C PRO A 344 -17.18 14.57 1.72
N CYS A 345 -17.38 13.27 1.53
CA CYS A 345 -17.95 12.37 2.52
C CYS A 345 -16.95 12.13 3.67
N SER A 346 -17.47 11.94 4.88
CA SER A 346 -16.67 11.68 6.07
C SER A 346 -16.71 10.21 6.47
N MET A 347 -15.57 9.66 6.91
CA MET A 347 -15.53 8.31 7.50
C MET A 347 -16.05 8.34 8.94
N HIS A 348 -16.45 7.22 9.50
CA HIS A 348 -16.81 7.18 10.93
C HIS A 348 -15.54 7.39 11.79
N ALA A 349 -15.66 8.05 12.95
CA ALA A 349 -14.50 8.41 13.81
C ALA A 349 -13.61 7.24 14.26
N ASN A 350 -14.18 6.02 14.36
CA ASN A 350 -13.43 4.82 14.74
C ASN A 350 -12.61 4.20 13.58
N VAL A 351 -12.75 4.69 12.36
CA VAL A 351 -12.01 4.17 11.20
C VAL A 351 -10.54 4.60 11.27
N LYS A 352 -9.64 3.61 11.22
CA LYS A 352 -8.18 3.78 11.15
C LYS A 352 -7.59 3.25 9.85
N PHE A 353 -8.21 2.25 9.26
CA PHE A 353 -7.86 1.77 7.93
C PHE A 353 -9.12 1.74 7.05
N ILE A 354 -8.93 1.98 5.77
CA ILE A 354 -9.90 1.84 4.70
C ILE A 354 -9.48 0.71 3.77
N ARG A 355 -10.46 0.08 3.15
CA ARG A 355 -10.27 -0.92 2.09
C ARG A 355 -11.30 -0.64 1.01
N PRO A 356 -10.93 -0.46 -0.27
CA PRO A 356 -11.95 -0.27 -1.28
C PRO A 356 -12.81 -1.52 -1.38
N PHE A 357 -14.08 -1.33 -1.72
CA PHE A 357 -14.99 -2.42 -2.01
C PHE A 357 -15.88 -2.07 -3.18
N PHE A 358 -16.44 -3.12 -3.78
CA PHE A 358 -17.56 -2.99 -4.70
C PHE A 358 -18.63 -4.04 -4.43
N ILE A 359 -19.85 -3.66 -4.79
CA ILE A 359 -21.01 -4.54 -4.86
C ILE A 359 -21.62 -4.40 -6.24
N LEU A 360 -21.85 -5.53 -6.90
CA LEU A 360 -22.52 -5.59 -8.18
C LEU A 360 -23.75 -6.49 -8.06
N ASN A 361 -24.78 -6.18 -8.85
CA ASN A 361 -26.01 -6.96 -8.93
C ASN A 361 -26.75 -7.15 -7.59
N PHE A 362 -26.73 -6.14 -6.70
CA PHE A 362 -27.30 -6.26 -5.34
C PHE A 362 -28.78 -6.66 -5.31
N ASN A 363 -29.60 -6.07 -6.20
CA ASN A 363 -31.04 -6.32 -6.24
C ASN A 363 -31.40 -7.60 -6.98
N GLY A 364 -32.03 -8.55 -6.27
CA GLY A 364 -32.61 -9.75 -6.88
C GLY A 364 -31.59 -10.81 -7.32
N GLY A 365 -30.32 -10.72 -6.90
CA GLY A 365 -29.34 -11.80 -6.96
C GLY A 365 -28.86 -12.22 -8.36
N THR A 366 -29.33 -11.56 -9.42
CA THR A 366 -29.17 -11.96 -10.83
C THR A 366 -28.58 -10.81 -11.64
N GLY A 367 -28.14 -11.07 -12.87
CA GLY A 367 -27.61 -10.07 -13.78
C GLY A 367 -26.14 -10.27 -14.07
N ILE A 368 -25.63 -9.55 -15.06
CA ILE A 368 -24.21 -9.57 -15.42
C ILE A 368 -23.72 -8.13 -15.41
N ALA A 369 -22.65 -7.88 -14.67
CA ALA A 369 -22.02 -6.56 -14.57
C ALA A 369 -20.51 -6.70 -14.68
N ASP A 370 -19.88 -5.74 -15.34
CA ASP A 370 -18.44 -5.70 -15.51
C ASP A 370 -17.88 -4.50 -14.73
N ILE A 371 -16.78 -4.69 -14.01
CA ILE A 371 -16.02 -3.63 -13.36
C ILE A 371 -14.59 -3.62 -13.92
N ASP A 372 -14.16 -2.43 -14.34
CA ASP A 372 -12.91 -2.20 -15.08
C ASP A 372 -11.79 -1.72 -14.15
N PHE A 373 -12.10 -0.80 -13.23
CA PHE A 373 -11.14 -0.42 -12.19
C PHE A 373 -11.84 0.14 -10.97
N ILE A 374 -11.12 0.07 -9.86
CA ILE A 374 -11.22 1.03 -8.77
C ILE A 374 -9.86 1.67 -8.61
N THR A 375 -9.81 2.99 -8.48
CA THR A 375 -8.57 3.72 -8.23
C THR A 375 -8.79 4.72 -7.13
N SER A 376 -7.75 5.03 -6.37
CA SER A 376 -7.82 6.11 -5.39
C SER A 376 -6.52 6.89 -5.37
N GLN A 377 -6.65 8.22 -5.35
CA GLN A 377 -5.51 9.12 -5.23
C GLN A 377 -5.78 10.17 -4.15
N ARG A 378 -4.71 10.75 -3.62
CA ARG A 378 -4.78 11.89 -2.69
C ARG A 378 -4.76 13.20 -3.46
N ARG A 379 -5.47 14.18 -2.94
CA ARG A 379 -5.54 15.55 -3.49
C ARG A 379 -5.20 16.59 -2.45
#